data_AF-A0A9P6JQ43-F1
#
_entry.id   AF-A0A9P6JQ43-F1
#
_cell.length_a   1.000
_cell.length_b   1.000
_cell.length_c   1.000
_cell.angle_alpha   90.00
_cell.angle_beta   90.00
_cell.angle_gamma   90.00
#
_symmetry.space_group_name_H-M   'P 1'
#
loop_
_entity.id
_entity.type
_entity.pdbx_description
1 polymer ?
#
loop_
_entity_poly.entity_id
_entity_poly.type
_entity_poly.pdbx_seq_one_letter_code
_entity_poly.pdbx_strand_id
1 'polypeptide(L)'
;MASRNDTKFLVKTVVTSDPTMPSLVIQVTQMVNTYMLWVGVASSHDSEAGENAVVDGRLCKDWACAMPPRDTTVPASATSLFRSGGSDVALSISQRLAKRFRKQIFLSVDLPLLPGQGEQLAFEAEKGIVETLKAVET
;
A
#
# COMPACT_ATOMS: atom_id res chain seq x y z
N MET A 1 -15.81 3.67 -28.03
CA MET A 1 -16.48 3.56 -26.72
C MET A 1 -15.48 3.96 -25.65
N ALA A 2 -15.50 5.21 -25.18
CA ALA A 2 -14.63 5.67 -24.10
C ALA A 2 -15.24 5.21 -22.76
N SER A 3 -14.60 4.24 -22.12
CA SER A 3 -14.98 3.79 -20.78
C SER A 3 -14.76 4.93 -19.78
N ARG A 4 -15.72 5.10 -18.88
CA ARG A 4 -15.79 6.15 -17.85
C ARG A 4 -14.49 6.19 -17.02
N ASN A 5 -13.73 7.29 -17.13
CA ASN A 5 -12.48 7.54 -16.40
C ASN A 5 -12.78 7.99 -14.96
N ASP A 6 -13.38 7.13 -14.14
CA ASP A 6 -13.64 7.49 -12.74
C ASP A 6 -12.42 7.11 -11.88
N THR A 7 -11.71 8.13 -11.40
CA THR A 7 -10.75 7.97 -10.30
C THR A 7 -11.54 7.64 -9.03
N LYS A 8 -11.21 6.53 -8.37
CA LYS A 8 -11.86 6.13 -7.10
C LYS A 8 -10.90 6.32 -5.94
N PHE A 9 -11.42 6.80 -4.82
CA PHE A 9 -10.70 6.96 -3.57
C PHE A 9 -11.37 6.10 -2.50
N LEU A 10 -10.57 5.33 -1.76
CA LEU A 10 -11.02 4.48 -0.66
C LEU A 10 -10.02 4.55 0.48
N VAL A 11 -10.52 4.59 1.71
CA VAL A 11 -9.73 4.38 2.93
C VAL A 11 -10.29 3.16 3.64
N LYS A 12 -9.41 2.25 4.06
CA LYS A 12 -9.79 1.05 4.80
C LYS A 12 -8.89 0.86 6.01
N THR A 13 -9.49 0.68 7.17
CA THR A 13 -8.80 0.25 8.38
C THR A 13 -8.78 -1.27 8.46
N VAL A 14 -7.61 -1.85 8.72
CA VAL A 14 -7.37 -3.29 8.86
C VAL A 14 -6.87 -3.55 10.27
N VAL A 15 -7.63 -4.33 11.03
CA VAL A 15 -7.22 -4.76 12.38
C VAL A 15 -6.14 -5.83 12.22
N THR A 16 -5.01 -5.67 12.90
CA THR A 16 -3.91 -6.63 12.89
C THR A 16 -4.27 -7.89 13.69
N SER A 17 -3.70 -9.04 13.30
CA SER A 17 -3.95 -10.32 13.97
C SER A 17 -3.46 -10.33 15.43
N ASP A 18 -2.42 -9.54 15.74
CA ASP A 18 -1.90 -9.34 17.08
C ASP A 18 -2.50 -8.06 17.68
N PRO A 19 -3.18 -8.12 18.84
CA PRO A 19 -3.76 -6.95 19.50
C PRO A 19 -2.71 -6.00 20.08
N THR A 20 -1.43 -6.40 20.17
CA THR A 20 -0.33 -5.52 20.59
C THR A 20 0.17 -4.64 19.44
N MET A 21 -0.20 -4.94 18.20
CA MET A 21 0.14 -4.14 17.03
C MET A 21 -0.94 -3.08 16.73
N PRO A 22 -0.54 -1.91 16.19
CA PRO A 22 -1.51 -0.90 15.79
C PRO A 22 -2.31 -1.37 14.56
N SER A 23 -3.58 -0.92 14.49
CA SER A 23 -4.39 -1.14 13.28
C SER A 23 -3.76 -0.41 12.10
N LEU A 24 -3.81 -1.06 10.94
CA LEU A 24 -3.28 -0.53 9.69
C LEU A 24 -4.34 0.28 8.97
N VAL A 25 -3.91 1.33 8.28
CA VAL A 25 -4.78 2.15 7.44
C VAL A 25 -4.25 2.10 6.03
N ILE A 26 -5.11 1.76 5.09
CA ILE A 26 -4.78 1.64 3.68
C ILE A 26 -5.63 2.63 2.90
N GLN A 27 -4.98 3.59 2.26
CA GLN A 27 -5.59 4.46 1.29
C GLN A 27 -5.31 3.95 -0.11
N VAL A 28 -6.36 3.81 -0.91
CA VAL A 28 -6.29 3.42 -2.32
C VAL A 28 -6.85 4.54 -3.17
N THR A 29 -6.01 5.03 -4.10
CA THR A 29 -6.43 5.86 -5.22
C THR A 29 -6.32 5.01 -6.49
N GLN A 30 -7.46 4.60 -7.04
CA GLN A 30 -7.54 3.87 -8.29
C GLN A 30 -7.67 4.85 -9.45
N MET A 31 -6.76 4.72 -10.42
CA MET A 31 -6.83 5.35 -11.73
C MET A 31 -6.99 4.26 -12.80
N VAL A 32 -7.11 4.65 -14.08
CA VAL A 32 -7.43 3.75 -15.20
C VAL A 32 -6.55 2.49 -15.22
N ASN A 33 -5.22 2.64 -15.17
CA ASN A 33 -4.26 1.52 -15.22
C ASN A 33 -3.22 1.58 -14.09
N THR A 34 -3.53 2.32 -13.04
CA THR A 34 -2.56 2.65 -11.98
C THR A 34 -3.26 2.67 -10.64
N TYR A 35 -2.60 2.13 -9.62
CA TYR A 35 -2.96 2.37 -8.22
C TYR A 35 -1.92 3.25 -7.56
N MET A 36 -2.38 4.25 -6.81
CA MET A 36 -1.57 4.94 -5.83
C MET A 36 -2.06 4.54 -4.44
N LEU A 37 -1.15 3.98 -3.66
CA LEU A 37 -1.40 3.36 -2.37
C LEU A 37 -0.58 4.08 -1.31
N TRP A 38 -1.23 4.33 -0.18
CA TRP A 38 -0.54 4.71 1.05
C TRP A 38 -0.94 3.74 2.16
N VAL A 39 0.03 3.32 2.95
CA VAL A 39 -0.19 2.50 4.15
C VAL A 39 0.44 3.18 5.34
N GLY A 40 -0.34 3.32 6.41
CA GLY A 40 0.14 3.78 7.70
C GLY A 40 -0.55 3.05 8.85
N VAL A 41 -0.45 3.63 10.03
CA VAL A 41 -1.06 3.11 11.27
C VAL A 41 -2.12 4.09 11.78
N ALA A 42 -3.21 3.56 12.33
CA ALA A 42 -4.21 4.38 13.01
C ALA A 42 -3.67 4.86 14.36
N SER A 43 -3.88 6.14 14.68
CA SER A 43 -3.47 6.75 15.95
C SER A 43 -4.44 6.43 17.10
N SER A 44 -5.69 6.06 16.80
CA SER A 44 -6.71 5.63 17.77
C SER A 44 -7.61 4.52 17.20
N HIS A 45 -8.52 4.01 18.02
CA HIS A 45 -9.51 2.98 17.63
C HIS A 45 -10.86 3.57 17.21
N ASP A 46 -10.94 4.89 17.04
CA ASP A 46 -12.20 5.57 16.71
C ASP A 46 -12.57 5.39 15.24
N SER A 47 -13.85 5.57 14.90
CA SER A 47 -14.35 5.41 13.52
C SER A 47 -13.68 6.33 12.50
N GLU A 48 -13.22 7.50 12.94
CA GLU A 48 -12.52 8.50 12.12
C GLU A 48 -11.00 8.33 12.10
N ALA A 49 -10.46 7.40 12.89
CA ALA A 49 -9.02 7.23 13.05
C ALA A 49 -8.30 6.90 11.73
N GLY A 50 -9.00 6.21 10.81
CA GLY A 50 -8.48 5.91 9.48
C GLY A 50 -8.31 7.16 8.61
N GLU A 51 -9.32 8.04 8.56
CA GLU A 51 -9.24 9.27 7.76
C GLU A 51 -8.21 10.24 8.34
N ASN A 52 -8.17 10.38 9.66
CA ASN A 52 -7.17 11.22 10.33
C ASN A 52 -5.74 10.72 10.07
N ALA A 53 -5.52 9.40 10.12
CA ALA A 53 -4.21 8.81 9.81
C ALA A 53 -3.75 9.12 8.38
N VAL A 54 -4.67 9.18 7.42
CA VAL A 54 -4.36 9.56 6.03
C VAL A 54 -3.94 11.03 5.94
N VAL A 55 -4.66 11.92 6.64
CA VAL A 55 -4.36 13.37 6.66
C VAL A 55 -3.00 13.66 7.29
N ASP A 56 -2.68 12.97 8.38
CA ASP A 56 -1.41 13.11 9.11
C ASP A 56 -0.26 12.30 8.50
N GLY A 57 -0.57 11.44 7.53
CA GLY A 57 0.35 10.49 6.90
C GLY A 57 1.46 11.16 6.09
N ARG A 58 2.63 10.51 6.05
CA ARG A 58 3.81 10.98 5.32
C ARG A 58 4.10 10.10 4.12
N LEU A 59 3.91 10.64 2.91
CA LEU A 59 4.14 9.90 1.65
C LEU A 59 5.63 9.56 1.38
N CYS A 60 6.55 10.33 1.94
CA CYS A 60 7.99 10.26 1.61
C CYS A 60 8.84 9.61 2.72
N LYS A 61 8.39 8.52 3.36
CA LYS A 61 9.29 7.72 4.21
C LYS A 61 9.91 6.56 3.44
N ASP A 62 9.07 5.72 2.85
CA ASP A 62 9.47 4.66 1.93
C ASP A 62 8.47 4.65 0.78
N TRP A 63 8.90 5.06 -0.41
CA TRP A 63 8.03 5.16 -1.59
C TRP A 63 8.68 4.49 -2.78
N ALA A 64 7.94 3.60 -3.43
CA ALA A 64 8.35 2.96 -4.67
C ALA A 64 7.26 3.01 -5.74
N CYS A 65 7.72 2.91 -6.99
CA CYS A 65 6.88 2.70 -8.16
C CYS A 65 7.27 1.38 -8.83
N ALA A 66 6.29 0.53 -9.11
CA ALA A 66 6.47 -0.71 -9.86
C ALA A 66 5.61 -0.73 -11.12
N MET A 67 6.17 -1.28 -12.19
CA MET A 67 5.51 -1.46 -13.47
C MET A 67 5.22 -2.94 -13.72
N PRO A 68 4.05 -3.28 -14.30
CA PRO A 68 3.73 -4.66 -14.61
C PRO A 68 4.67 -5.16 -15.72
N PRO A 69 5.19 -6.40 -15.61
CA PRO A 69 6.03 -6.95 -16.65
C PRO A 69 5.18 -7.31 -17.88
N ARG A 70 5.75 -7.13 -19.07
CA ARG A 70 5.09 -7.50 -20.34
C ARG A 70 4.93 -9.02 -20.48
N ASP A 71 5.88 -9.76 -19.92
CA ASP A 71 5.88 -11.22 -19.83
C ASP A 71 5.57 -11.66 -18.38
N THR A 72 4.92 -12.80 -18.19
CA THR A 72 4.61 -13.37 -16.88
C THR A 72 5.81 -14.05 -16.21
N THR A 73 6.81 -14.44 -17.01
CA THR A 73 8.03 -15.14 -16.57
C THR A 73 9.05 -14.20 -15.92
N VAL A 74 8.97 -12.90 -16.24
CA VAL A 74 9.90 -11.87 -15.74
C VAL A 74 9.33 -11.20 -14.47
N PRO A 75 10.17 -10.84 -13.48
CA PRO A 75 9.73 -10.03 -12.34
C PRO A 75 9.26 -8.63 -12.79
N ALA A 76 8.35 -8.03 -12.03
CA ALA A 76 8.00 -6.63 -12.21
C ALA A 76 9.22 -5.73 -11.98
N SER A 77 9.43 -4.76 -12.86
CA SER A 77 10.44 -3.72 -12.61
C SER A 77 9.90 -2.75 -11.57
N ALA A 78 10.74 -2.36 -10.61
CA ALA A 78 10.39 -1.31 -9.67
C ALA A 78 11.57 -0.40 -9.38
N THR A 79 11.24 0.81 -8.98
CA THR A 79 12.17 1.87 -8.65
C THR A 79 11.72 2.50 -7.36
N SER A 80 12.63 2.57 -6.39
CA SER A 80 12.38 3.33 -5.17
C SER A 80 12.52 4.81 -5.49
N LEU A 81 11.46 5.57 -5.22
CA LEU A 81 11.40 7.01 -5.43
C LEU A 81 11.96 7.76 -4.23
N PHE A 82 11.72 7.24 -3.02
CA PHE A 82 12.24 7.80 -1.80
C PHE A 82 12.60 6.69 -0.80
N ARG A 83 13.80 6.78 -0.21
CA ARG A 83 14.33 5.85 0.78
C ARG A 83 14.72 6.58 2.04
N SER A 84 14.00 6.38 3.13
CA SER A 84 14.45 6.76 4.47
C SER A 84 15.03 5.54 5.19
N GLY A 85 16.27 5.66 5.69
CA GLY A 85 16.82 4.71 6.67
C GLY A 85 17.08 3.28 6.18
N GLY A 86 17.24 3.03 4.88
CA GLY A 86 17.61 1.70 4.35
C GLY A 86 16.49 0.66 4.27
N SER A 87 15.24 1.05 4.52
CA SER A 87 14.07 0.21 4.21
C SER A 87 13.84 0.16 2.70
N ASP A 88 13.57 -1.04 2.17
CA ASP A 88 13.15 -1.27 0.77
C ASP A 88 11.83 -2.08 0.74
N VAL A 89 11.02 -1.94 1.81
CA VAL A 89 9.75 -2.66 1.99
C VAL A 89 8.78 -2.28 0.88
N ALA A 90 8.63 -0.98 0.60
CA ALA A 90 7.73 -0.50 -0.44
C ALA A 90 8.12 -1.02 -1.84
N LEU A 91 9.42 -1.15 -2.14
CA LEU A 91 9.90 -1.66 -3.42
C LEU A 91 9.50 -3.13 -3.61
N SER A 92 9.77 -3.97 -2.62
CA SER A 92 9.46 -5.40 -2.74
C SER A 92 7.94 -5.66 -2.84
N ILE A 93 7.13 -4.94 -2.06
CA ILE A 93 5.67 -5.09 -2.07
C ILE A 93 5.11 -4.58 -3.40
N SER A 94 5.52 -3.39 -3.85
CA SER A 94 5.03 -2.82 -5.12
C SER A 94 5.34 -3.73 -6.31
N GLN A 95 6.50 -4.38 -6.36
CA GLN A 95 6.82 -5.36 -7.39
C GLN A 95 5.83 -6.54 -7.42
N ARG A 96 5.56 -7.14 -6.26
CA ARG A 96 4.63 -8.27 -6.14
C ARG A 96 3.22 -7.85 -6.55
N LEU A 97 2.77 -6.67 -6.12
CA LEU A 97 1.47 -6.12 -6.48
C LEU A 97 1.36 -5.83 -7.99
N ALA A 98 2.37 -5.19 -8.59
CA ALA A 98 2.36 -4.87 -10.01
C ALA A 98 2.34 -6.14 -10.88
N LYS A 99 3.08 -7.19 -10.48
CA LYS A 99 3.01 -8.49 -11.15
C LYS A 99 1.63 -9.14 -11.03
N ARG A 100 1.02 -9.06 -9.85
CA ARG A 100 -0.28 -9.68 -9.55
C ARG A 100 -1.45 -9.00 -10.26
N PHE A 101 -1.54 -7.67 -10.16
CA PHE A 101 -2.68 -6.89 -10.65
C PHE A 101 -2.49 -6.35 -12.08
N ARG A 102 -1.31 -6.56 -12.68
CA ARG A 102 -0.98 -6.13 -14.05
C ARG A 102 -1.19 -4.62 -14.29
N LYS A 103 -1.00 -3.82 -13.26
CA LYS A 103 -1.13 -2.36 -13.26
C LYS A 103 0.10 -1.71 -12.66
N GLN A 104 0.33 -0.45 -12.98
CA GLN A 104 1.37 0.34 -12.33
C GLN A 104 0.98 0.59 -10.86
N ILE A 105 1.91 0.39 -9.95
CA ILE A 105 1.69 0.56 -8.51
C ILE A 105 2.65 1.61 -7.98
N PHE A 106 2.10 2.70 -7.45
CA PHE A 106 2.81 3.59 -6.54
C PHE A 106 2.44 3.18 -5.12
N LEU A 107 3.44 2.85 -4.31
CA LEU A 107 3.22 2.43 -2.93
C LEU A 107 4.09 3.27 -2.00
N SER A 108 3.44 4.01 -1.11
CA SER A 108 4.07 4.68 0.01
C SER A 108 3.77 3.91 1.30
N VAL A 109 4.82 3.65 2.09
CA VAL A 109 4.76 2.97 3.37
C VAL A 109 5.22 3.94 4.46
N ASP A 110 4.30 4.25 5.36
CA ASP A 110 4.49 5.10 6.53
C ASP A 110 4.25 4.30 7.82
N LEU A 111 5.06 3.25 7.99
CA LEU A 111 5.00 2.40 9.17
C LEU A 111 6.04 2.86 10.21
N PRO A 112 5.71 2.82 11.51
CA PRO A 112 6.69 3.05 12.57
C PRO A 112 7.74 1.92 12.57
N LEU A 113 9.01 2.28 12.77
CA LEU A 113 10.10 1.33 12.95
C LEU A 113 10.02 0.73 14.36
N LEU A 114 9.20 -0.30 14.53
CA LEU A 114 9.12 -1.05 15.78
C LEU A 114 10.16 -2.19 15.78
N PRO A 115 11.08 -2.23 16.76
CA PRO A 115 12.10 -3.27 16.83
C PRO A 115 11.47 -4.65 16.98
N GLY A 116 11.79 -5.57 16.07
CA GLY A 116 11.28 -6.95 16.07
C GLY A 116 9.88 -7.15 15.49
N GLN A 117 9.11 -6.08 15.23
CA GLN A 117 7.73 -6.16 14.70
C GLN A 117 7.58 -5.61 13.27
N GLY A 118 8.61 -4.95 12.73
CA GLY A 118 8.55 -4.32 11.40
C GLY A 118 8.23 -5.29 10.24
N GLU A 119 8.83 -6.48 10.24
CA GLU A 119 8.57 -7.49 9.19
C GLU A 119 7.14 -8.04 9.26
N GLN A 120 6.64 -8.28 10.47
CA GLN A 120 5.28 -8.77 10.68
C GLN A 120 4.25 -7.71 10.29
N LEU A 121 4.50 -6.43 10.63
CA LEU A 121 3.64 -5.32 10.25
C LEU A 121 3.63 -5.10 8.73
N ALA A 122 4.79 -5.22 8.07
CA ALA A 122 4.90 -5.16 6.61
C ALA A 122 4.14 -6.30 5.91
N PHE A 123 4.19 -7.51 6.48
CA PHE A 123 3.44 -8.66 5.96
C PHE A 123 1.92 -8.46 6.08
N GLU A 124 1.43 -8.01 7.24
CA GLU A 124 0.01 -7.71 7.45
C GLU A 124 -0.45 -6.55 6.56
N ALA A 125 0.40 -5.54 6.34
CA ALA A 125 0.15 -4.47 5.38
C ALA A 125 -0.03 -5.00 3.95
N GLU A 126 0.88 -5.85 3.47
CA GLU A 126 0.74 -6.44 2.13
C GLU A 126 -0.54 -7.27 2.00
N LYS A 127 -0.85 -8.10 3.01
CA LYS A 127 -2.08 -8.90 3.05
C LYS A 127 -3.32 -8.00 2.97
N GLY A 128 -3.37 -6.96 3.82
CA GLY A 128 -4.45 -5.99 3.82
C GLY A 128 -4.60 -5.25 2.49
N ILE A 129 -3.49 -4.88 1.84
CA ILE A 129 -3.50 -4.23 0.51
C ILE A 129 -4.12 -5.18 -0.52
N VAL A 130 -3.67 -6.45 -0.54
CA VAL A 130 -4.16 -7.45 -1.48
C VAL A 130 -5.66 -7.67 -1.34
N GLU A 131 -6.15 -7.79 -0.11
CA GLU A 131 -7.58 -7.97 0.15
C GLU A 131 -8.40 -6.74 -0.27
N THR A 132 -7.87 -5.55 0.00
CA THR A 132 -8.52 -4.29 -0.39
C THR A 132 -8.58 -4.13 -1.91
N LEU A 133 -7.46 -4.38 -2.61
CA LEU A 133 -7.42 -4.29 -4.07
C LEU A 133 -8.31 -5.33 -4.76
N LYS A 134 -8.39 -6.56 -4.23
CA LYS A 134 -9.34 -7.56 -4.74
C LYS A 134 -10.79 -7.10 -4.64
N ALA A 135 -11.16 -6.49 -3.51
CA ALA A 135 -12.51 -5.96 -3.31
C ALA A 135 -12.83 -4.79 -4.26
N VAL A 136 -11.82 -4.02 -4.67
CA VAL A 136 -11.97 -2.89 -5.60
C VAL A 136 -12.06 -3.35 -7.08
N GLU A 137 -11.45 -4.49 -7.42
CA GLU A 137 -11.52 -5.06 -8.77
C GLU A 137 -12.73 -5.96 -9.04
N THR A 138 -13.48 -6.31 -7.99
CA THR A 138 -14.73 -7.08 -8.10
C THR A 138 -15.88 -6.16 -8.50
#